data_AF-A0A952AXJ5-F1
#
_entry.id   AF-A0A952AXJ5-F1
#
_cell.length_a   1.000
_cell.length_b   1.000
_cell.length_c   1.000
_cell.angle_alpha   90.00
_cell.angle_beta   90.00
_cell.angle_gamma   90.00
#
_symmetry.space_group_name_H-M   'P 1'
#
loop_
_entity.id
_entity.type
_entity.pdbx_description
1 polymer ?
#
loop_
_entity_poly.entity_id
_entity_poly.type
_entity_poly.pdbx_seq_one_letter_code
_entity_poly.pdbx_strand_id
1 'polypeptide(L)'
;MSVFQEQLEGMKDNWTDRNVDSSIDEGVYSFQLQSCKFQEAKTDGHLMIKRVHQVIDGEFHGEPVTDFLHLIPEKRITMKFVGIWVEFMGFECPEDPVELEEIVNQINELAPTYTAEVKKTGDFYNVTEKELLEAANDQEIVAPERGGKPDESIPKKPAKKLGGSVKGIEVGTRVQFVEDGKKVDAIITELKGKNFIVETDAEEPYELELSDFIIIEGGTATTTKKSKTKKSAKTEKEPKAEEDSLAELFAFCQSQEIDCDDTDDMDSLAQKINEYNWEESEMESHELEILKKVGATINRS
;
A
#
# COMPACT_ATOMS: atom_id res chain seq x y z
N MET A 1 30.45 -10.48 30.94
CA MET A 1 30.03 -10.07 29.58
C MET A 1 31.16 -9.26 28.95
N SER A 2 31.28 -9.22 27.62
CA SER A 2 32.31 -8.37 26.99
C SER A 2 31.91 -6.90 27.10
N VAL A 3 32.89 -6.00 27.16
CA VAL A 3 32.66 -4.53 27.16
C VAL A 3 31.79 -4.11 25.97
N PHE A 4 31.90 -4.83 24.85
CA PHE A 4 31.11 -4.60 23.64
C PHE A 4 29.63 -4.99 23.80
N GLN A 5 29.34 -6.05 24.54
CA GLN A 5 27.97 -6.48 24.84
C GLN A 5 27.26 -5.49 25.77
N GLU A 6 27.96 -4.97 26.78
CA GLU A 6 27.43 -3.93 27.68
C GLU A 6 27.13 -2.63 26.92
N GLN A 7 27.99 -2.24 25.98
CA GLN A 7 27.76 -1.08 25.11
C GLN A 7 26.57 -1.26 24.18
N LEU A 8 26.41 -2.43 23.56
CA LEU A 8 25.26 -2.74 22.70
C LEU A 8 23.95 -2.83 23.50
N GLU A 9 24.01 -3.34 24.72
CA GLU A 9 22.84 -3.46 25.59
C GLU A 9 22.36 -2.10 26.10
N GLY A 10 23.29 -1.17 26.38
CA GLY A 10 22.96 0.24 26.66
C GLY A 10 22.41 1.01 25.45
N MET A 11 22.56 0.48 24.23
CA MET A 11 21.96 1.07 23.02
C MET A 11 20.56 0.54 22.72
N LYS A 12 20.05 -0.49 23.42
CA LYS A 12 18.74 -1.11 23.14
C LYS A 12 17.59 -0.10 23.17
N ASP A 13 17.60 0.80 24.15
CA ASP A 13 16.51 1.75 24.35
C ASP A 13 16.44 2.78 23.20
N ASN A 14 17.59 3.25 22.73
CA ASN A 14 17.69 4.14 21.56
C ASN A 14 17.50 3.38 20.23
N TRP A 15 17.74 2.07 20.21
CA TRP A 15 17.62 1.25 19.01
C TRP A 15 16.16 0.91 18.66
N THR A 16 15.27 0.95 19.65
CA THR A 16 13.82 0.75 19.49
C THR A 16 13.10 2.02 19.05
N ASP A 17 13.65 3.19 19.37
CA ASP A 17 13.07 4.49 18.98
C ASP A 17 13.62 4.95 17.62
N ARG A 18 13.24 4.20 16.57
CA ARG A 18 13.68 4.46 15.19
C ARG A 18 12.80 5.47 14.45
N ASN A 19 11.86 6.10 15.13
CA ASN A 19 11.11 7.20 14.55
C ASN A 19 12.03 8.42 14.54
N VAL A 20 12.87 8.49 13.52
CA VAL A 20 13.51 9.74 13.13
C VAL A 20 12.37 10.61 12.60
N ASP A 21 11.81 11.46 13.46
CA ASP A 21 10.92 12.52 13.00
C ASP A 21 11.74 13.38 12.04
N SER A 22 11.45 13.25 10.75
CA SER A 22 12.14 13.99 9.72
C SER A 22 11.84 15.46 9.91
N SER A 23 12.80 16.26 10.37
CA SER A 23 12.58 17.66 10.71
C SER A 23 12.73 18.59 9.51
N ILE A 24 12.34 18.13 8.32
CA ILE A 24 12.46 18.96 7.12
C ILE A 24 11.36 20.02 7.12
N ASP A 25 11.72 21.20 6.63
CA ASP A 25 10.78 22.29 6.41
C ASP A 25 9.86 22.01 5.22
N GLU A 26 8.75 22.76 5.12
CA GLU A 26 7.89 22.73 3.94
C GLU A 26 8.60 23.38 2.74
N GLY A 27 8.48 22.77 1.56
CA GLY A 27 9.21 23.25 0.39
C GLY A 27 9.24 22.24 -0.76
N VAL A 28 10.01 22.56 -1.80
CA VAL A 28 10.22 21.67 -2.94
C VAL A 28 11.64 21.12 -2.88
N TYR A 29 11.77 19.80 -2.97
CA TYR A 29 13.04 19.09 -2.85
C TYR A 29 13.18 18.04 -3.95
N SER A 30 14.43 17.66 -4.24
CA SER A 30 14.76 16.47 -5.02
C SER A 30 14.77 15.25 -4.10
N PHE A 31 14.04 14.21 -4.48
CA PHE A 31 13.91 12.95 -3.75
C PHE A 31 14.38 11.77 -4.59
N GLN A 32 14.82 10.71 -3.89
CA GLN A 32 14.85 9.35 -4.37
C GLN A 32 13.89 8.50 -3.53
N LEU A 33 13.03 7.71 -4.17
CA LEU A 33 12.20 6.75 -3.47
C LEU A 33 13.08 5.61 -2.91
N GLN A 34 13.14 5.47 -1.58
CA GLN A 34 13.92 4.43 -0.90
C GLN A 34 13.11 3.16 -0.64
N SER A 35 11.83 3.32 -0.31
CA SER A 35 10.92 2.18 -0.19
C SER A 35 9.47 2.58 -0.39
N CYS A 36 8.67 1.70 -1.00
CA CYS A 36 7.22 1.75 -0.92
C CYS A 36 6.65 0.36 -0.67
N LYS A 37 5.66 0.25 0.23
CA LYS A 37 5.02 -1.02 0.58
C LYS A 37 3.62 -0.83 1.13
N PHE A 38 2.81 -1.87 0.97
CA PHE A 38 1.52 -1.95 1.64
C PHE A 38 1.68 -2.12 3.16
N GLN A 39 0.82 -1.45 3.90
CA GLN A 39 0.71 -1.56 5.35
C GLN A 39 -0.74 -1.29 5.77
N GLU A 40 -1.18 -1.86 6.88
CA GLU A 40 -2.39 -1.43 7.55
C GLU A 40 -2.09 -0.20 8.44
N ALA A 41 -2.96 0.79 8.36
CA ALA A 41 -2.95 1.94 9.26
C ALA A 41 -3.28 1.48 10.68
N LYS A 42 -2.49 1.93 11.66
CA LYS A 42 -2.67 1.54 13.07
C LYS A 42 -3.95 2.10 13.68
N THR A 43 -4.44 3.20 13.12
CA THR A 43 -5.54 4.00 13.64
C THR A 43 -6.90 3.40 13.30
N ASP A 44 -7.11 2.97 12.06
CA ASP A 44 -8.40 2.51 11.52
C ASP A 44 -8.35 1.11 10.87
N GLY A 45 -7.15 0.57 10.64
CA GLY A 45 -6.95 -0.73 9.97
C GLY A 45 -7.10 -0.68 8.46
N HIS A 46 -7.27 0.49 7.84
CA HIS A 46 -7.34 0.61 6.39
C HIS A 46 -5.97 0.35 5.75
N LEU A 47 -6.00 -0.19 4.53
CA LEU A 47 -4.81 -0.43 3.75
C LEU A 47 -4.23 0.91 3.26
N MET A 48 -2.91 1.04 3.30
CA MET A 48 -2.19 2.22 2.80
C MET A 48 -0.87 1.80 2.16
N ILE A 49 -0.38 2.60 1.23
CA ILE A 49 1.00 2.50 0.72
C ILE A 49 1.84 3.46 1.55
N LYS A 50 2.74 2.91 2.36
CA LYS A 50 3.77 3.69 3.04
C LYS A 50 4.90 3.94 2.04
N ARG A 51 5.23 5.20 1.76
CA ARG A 51 6.39 5.57 0.94
C ARG A 51 7.43 6.28 1.80
N VAL A 52 8.70 5.97 1.56
CA VAL A 52 9.84 6.59 2.22
C VAL A 52 10.72 7.17 1.13
N HIS A 53 10.82 8.49 1.14
CA HIS A 53 11.61 9.30 0.22
C HIS A 53 12.89 9.70 0.92
N GLN A 54 14.00 9.88 0.20
CA GLN A 54 15.22 10.46 0.75
C GLN A 54 15.57 11.70 -0.05
N VAL A 55 15.78 12.83 0.64
CA VAL A 55 16.23 14.06 -0.01
C VAL A 55 17.63 13.82 -0.59
N ILE A 56 17.82 14.07 -1.88
CA ILE A 56 19.10 13.82 -2.56
C ILE A 56 19.92 15.09 -2.83
N ASP A 57 19.35 16.28 -2.64
CA ASP A 57 20.04 17.55 -2.84
C ASP A 57 19.66 18.59 -1.77
N GLY A 58 20.57 19.54 -1.49
CA GLY A 58 20.31 20.68 -0.59
C GLY A 58 20.72 20.47 0.87
N GLU A 59 20.23 21.36 1.75
CA GLU A 59 20.59 21.38 3.18
C GLU A 59 20.13 20.12 3.93
N PHE A 60 18.99 19.56 3.52
CA PHE A 60 18.40 18.36 4.11
C PHE A 60 18.85 17.07 3.42
N HIS A 61 19.95 17.07 2.65
CA HIS A 61 20.44 15.89 1.95
C HIS A 61 20.61 14.69 2.90
N GLY A 62 20.04 13.55 2.50
CA GLY A 62 20.06 12.31 3.24
C GLY A 62 18.89 12.12 4.21
N GLU A 63 18.11 13.17 4.50
CA GLU A 63 16.96 13.09 5.40
C GLU A 63 15.84 12.27 4.77
N PRO A 64 15.32 11.24 5.48
CA PRO A 64 14.19 10.45 5.00
C PRO A 64 12.88 11.19 5.29
N VAL A 65 11.92 11.16 4.36
CA VAL A 65 10.58 11.69 4.54
C VAL A 65 9.60 10.55 4.33
N THR A 66 8.70 10.34 5.29
CA THR A 66 7.68 9.29 5.19
C THR A 66 6.33 9.90 4.89
N ASP A 67 5.62 9.32 3.93
CA ASP A 67 4.22 9.63 3.68
C ASP A 67 3.38 8.36 3.54
N PHE A 68 2.07 8.56 3.40
CA PHE A 68 1.09 7.49 3.30
C PHE A 68 0.04 7.82 2.25
N LEU A 69 -0.17 6.91 1.30
CA LEU A 69 -1.32 6.93 0.40
C LEU A 69 -2.37 5.95 0.91
N HIS A 70 -3.49 6.45 1.42
CA HIS A 70 -4.58 5.61 1.89
C HIS A 70 -5.31 4.93 0.73
N LEU A 71 -5.77 3.68 0.93
CA LEU A 71 -6.68 2.96 0.05
C LEU A 71 -7.98 2.69 0.81
N ILE A 72 -8.92 3.64 0.72
CA ILE A 72 -10.22 3.55 1.39
C ILE A 72 -11.27 3.27 0.29
N PRO A 73 -11.84 2.05 0.20
CA PRO A 73 -12.75 1.66 -0.87
C PRO A 73 -13.95 2.60 -1.03
N GLU A 74 -14.44 3.15 0.07
CA GLU A 74 -15.59 4.06 0.12
C GLU A 74 -15.24 5.46 -0.43
N LYS A 75 -13.96 5.83 -0.43
CA LYS A 75 -13.48 7.15 -0.86
C LYS A 75 -12.78 7.05 -2.21
N ARG A 76 -13.53 7.20 -3.30
CA ARG A 76 -13.02 7.18 -4.69
C ARG A 76 -11.80 8.10 -4.92
N ILE A 77 -11.73 9.22 -4.20
CA ILE A 77 -10.63 10.17 -4.33
C ILE A 77 -9.27 9.56 -3.94
N THR A 78 -9.25 8.63 -2.98
CA THR A 78 -8.02 7.99 -2.51
C THR A 78 -7.39 7.11 -3.60
N MET A 79 -8.21 6.32 -4.29
CA MET A 79 -7.79 5.52 -5.44
C MET A 79 -7.31 6.38 -6.61
N LYS A 80 -7.92 7.55 -6.82
CA LYS A 80 -7.48 8.50 -7.85
C LYS A 80 -6.07 9.02 -7.57
N PHE A 81 -5.74 9.34 -6.32
CA PHE A 81 -4.39 9.79 -5.96
C PHE A 81 -3.34 8.68 -6.16
N VAL A 82 -3.68 7.44 -5.80
CA VAL A 82 -2.81 6.29 -6.08
C VAL A 82 -2.60 6.12 -7.58
N GLY A 83 -3.66 6.21 -8.39
CA GLY A 83 -3.55 6.12 -9.85
C GLY A 83 -2.66 7.21 -10.45
N ILE A 84 -2.86 8.48 -10.05
CA ILE A 84 -2.02 9.61 -10.47
C ILE A 84 -0.55 9.36 -10.09
N TRP A 85 -0.29 8.86 -8.89
CA TRP A 85 1.06 8.54 -8.44
C TRP A 85 1.68 7.39 -9.25
N VAL A 86 0.94 6.31 -9.50
CA VAL A 86 1.40 5.18 -10.34
C VAL A 86 1.76 5.65 -11.75
N GLU A 87 0.88 6.44 -12.37
CA GLU A 87 1.11 7.04 -13.69
C GLU A 87 2.30 7.97 -13.70
N PHE A 88 2.46 8.79 -12.64
CA PHE A 88 3.62 9.66 -12.49
C PHE A 88 4.92 8.87 -12.42
N MET A 89 4.93 7.68 -11.81
CA MET A 89 6.11 6.81 -11.75
C MET A 89 6.40 6.08 -13.08
N GLY A 90 5.60 6.31 -14.12
CA GLY A 90 5.77 5.74 -15.46
C GLY A 90 5.08 4.40 -15.68
N PHE A 91 4.18 3.99 -14.78
CA PHE A 91 3.43 2.74 -14.87
C PHE A 91 1.98 3.00 -15.25
N GLU A 92 1.30 2.04 -15.87
CA GLU A 92 -0.13 2.15 -16.16
C GLU A 92 -0.94 1.87 -14.89
N CYS A 93 -1.88 2.75 -14.54
CA CYS A 93 -2.78 2.50 -13.41
C CYS A 93 -3.65 1.27 -13.71
N PRO A 94 -3.69 0.25 -12.83
CA PRO A 94 -4.42 -0.98 -13.11
C PRO A 94 -5.93 -0.75 -13.04
N GLU A 95 -6.69 -1.49 -13.85
CA GLU A 95 -8.16 -1.51 -13.76
C GLU A 95 -8.63 -2.32 -12.52
N ASP A 96 -7.88 -3.35 -12.12
CA ASP A 96 -8.11 -4.14 -10.91
C ASP A 96 -7.15 -3.72 -9.78
N PRO A 97 -7.65 -3.21 -8.63
CA PRO A 97 -6.82 -2.85 -7.49
C PRO A 97 -5.96 -3.99 -6.93
N VAL A 98 -6.27 -5.26 -7.21
CA VAL A 98 -5.46 -6.41 -6.78
C VAL A 98 -4.09 -6.44 -7.46
N GLU A 99 -3.98 -5.90 -8.67
CA GLU A 99 -2.72 -5.83 -9.43
C GLU A 99 -1.76 -4.74 -8.91
N LEU A 100 -2.28 -3.83 -8.07
CA LEU A 100 -1.50 -2.71 -7.53
C LEU A 100 -0.31 -3.19 -6.68
N GLU A 101 -0.39 -4.35 -6.03
CA GLU A 101 0.73 -4.94 -5.29
C GLU A 101 1.95 -5.18 -6.17
N GLU A 102 1.74 -5.70 -7.37
CA GLU A 102 2.82 -5.96 -8.32
C GLU A 102 3.46 -4.65 -8.79
N ILE A 103 2.64 -3.66 -9.14
CA ILE A 103 3.09 -2.35 -9.63
C ILE A 103 3.86 -1.59 -8.55
N VAL A 104 3.37 -1.58 -7.31
CA VAL A 104 4.08 -0.95 -6.18
C VAL A 104 5.44 -1.60 -5.96
N ASN A 105 5.54 -2.93 -6.09
CA ASN A 105 6.83 -3.63 -6.00
C ASN A 105 7.78 -3.24 -7.14
N GLN A 106 7.28 -3.09 -8.37
CA GLN A 106 8.09 -2.64 -9.51
C GLN A 106 8.59 -1.20 -9.31
N ILE A 107 7.73 -0.28 -8.85
CA ILE A 107 8.11 1.10 -8.51
C ILE A 107 9.18 1.10 -7.40
N ASN A 108 9.01 0.26 -6.37
CA ASN A 108 9.97 0.12 -5.28
C ASN A 108 11.35 -0.35 -5.77
N GLU A 109 11.39 -1.26 -6.75
CA GLU A 109 12.63 -1.78 -7.33
C GLU A 109 13.32 -0.78 -8.27
N LEU A 110 12.54 0.02 -9.00
CA LEU A 110 13.06 1.08 -9.84
C LEU A 110 13.69 2.23 -9.04
N ALA A 111 13.17 2.50 -7.83
CA ALA A 111 13.64 3.55 -6.93
C ALA A 111 13.82 4.91 -7.63
N PRO A 112 12.76 5.44 -8.29
CA PRO A 112 12.86 6.63 -9.13
C PRO A 112 13.27 7.87 -8.36
N THR A 113 13.89 8.80 -9.09
CA THR A 113 14.25 10.13 -8.61
C THR A 113 13.30 11.18 -9.18
N TYR A 114 12.88 12.16 -8.38
CA TYR A 114 11.93 13.19 -8.78
C TYR A 114 12.02 14.42 -7.90
N THR A 115 11.42 15.53 -8.35
CA THR A 115 11.12 16.67 -7.49
C THR A 115 9.72 16.54 -6.91
N ALA A 116 9.56 16.91 -5.64
CA ALA A 116 8.26 16.92 -4.97
C ALA A 116 8.14 18.06 -3.97
N GLU A 117 6.90 18.52 -3.77
CA GLU A 117 6.52 19.50 -2.76
C GLU A 117 6.14 18.77 -1.46
N VAL A 118 6.77 19.15 -0.35
CA VAL A 118 6.48 18.67 0.98
C VAL A 118 5.61 19.69 1.71
N LYS A 119 4.47 19.22 2.21
CA LYS A 119 3.61 19.98 3.13
C LYS A 119 3.43 19.21 4.43
N LYS A 120 3.42 19.92 5.55
CA LYS A 120 3.17 19.32 6.86
C LYS A 120 1.69 19.46 7.21
N THR A 121 1.10 18.41 7.74
CA THR A 121 -0.29 18.41 8.20
C THR A 121 -0.34 17.68 9.54
N GLY A 122 -0.34 18.46 10.62
CA GLY A 122 -0.12 17.94 11.97
C GLY A 122 1.27 17.29 12.09
N ASP A 123 1.28 16.00 12.42
CA ASP A 123 2.51 15.20 12.59
C ASP A 123 2.92 14.45 11.31
N PHE A 124 2.19 14.64 10.21
CA PHE A 124 2.42 13.91 8.97
C PHE A 124 2.97 14.82 7.87
N TYR A 125 3.72 14.20 6.97
CA TYR A 125 4.19 14.81 5.74
C TYR A 125 3.35 14.32 4.56
N ASN A 126 2.92 15.28 3.75
CA ASN A 126 2.28 15.05 2.46
C ASN A 126 3.28 15.42 1.37
N VAL A 127 3.72 14.44 0.60
CA VAL A 127 4.63 14.64 -0.53
C VAL A 127 3.82 14.60 -1.82
N THR A 128 3.83 15.71 -2.56
CA THR A 128 3.16 15.86 -3.85
C THR A 128 4.21 15.94 -4.96
N GLU A 129 4.28 14.91 -5.79
CA GLU A 129 5.26 14.82 -6.87
C GLU A 129 5.01 15.87 -7.97
N LYS A 130 6.09 16.41 -8.54
CA LYS A 130 6.05 17.48 -9.55
C LYS A 130 6.67 17.06 -10.87
N GLU A 131 7.89 16.53 -10.85
CA GLU A 131 8.64 16.19 -12.06
C GLU A 131 9.57 14.99 -11.84
N LEU A 132 9.49 13.97 -12.70
CA LEU A 132 10.45 12.87 -12.71
C LEU A 132 11.81 13.38 -13.19
N LEU A 133 12.86 13.07 -12.42
CA LEU A 133 14.24 13.31 -12.83
C LEU A 133 14.75 12.07 -13.56
N GLU A 134 15.44 12.26 -14.69
CA GLU A 134 16.08 11.15 -15.41
C GLU A 134 16.96 10.35 -14.44
N ALA A 135 16.65 9.06 -14.31
CA ALA A 135 17.42 8.18 -13.44
C ALA A 135 18.88 8.17 -13.92
N ALA A 136 19.82 8.37 -13.00
CA ALA A 136 21.25 8.23 -13.30
C ALA A 136 21.66 6.80 -13.74
N ASN A 137 20.71 5.86 -13.77
CA ASN A 137 20.85 4.54 -14.37
C ASN A 137 20.19 4.55 -15.76
N ASP A 138 21.02 4.59 -16.81
CA ASP A 138 20.69 4.29 -18.21
C ASP A 138 20.23 2.81 -18.40
N GLN A 139 19.26 2.34 -17.61
CA GLN A 139 18.52 1.14 -17.96
C GLN A 139 17.27 1.58 -18.70
N GLU A 140 17.34 1.47 -20.03
CA GLU A 140 16.23 1.66 -20.95
C GLU A 140 15.03 0.80 -20.48
N ILE A 141 14.09 1.44 -19.78
CA ILE A 141 12.84 0.81 -19.36
C ILE A 141 12.03 0.64 -20.64
N VAL A 142 12.12 -0.55 -21.24
CA VAL A 142 11.26 -0.92 -22.36
C VAL A 142 9.85 -1.04 -21.81
N ALA A 143 9.05 0.01 -21.97
CA ALA A 143 7.63 -0.01 -21.68
C ALA A 143 7.00 -1.23 -22.37
N PRO A 144 6.22 -2.06 -21.68
CA PRO A 144 5.58 -3.22 -22.29
C PRO A 144 4.67 -2.75 -23.43
N GLU A 145 4.96 -3.19 -24.66
CA GLU A 145 4.18 -2.81 -25.84
C GLU A 145 2.71 -3.25 -25.67
N ARG A 146 1.80 -2.27 -25.81
CA ARG A 146 0.35 -2.47 -25.84
C ARG A 146 -0.04 -3.56 -26.84
N GLY A 147 -0.64 -4.64 -26.33
CA GLY A 147 -1.24 -5.69 -27.12
C GLY A 147 -2.30 -5.16 -28.08
N GLY A 148 -2.02 -5.30 -29.38
CA GLY A 148 -2.99 -5.15 -30.46
C GLY A 148 -4.02 -6.29 -30.47
N LYS A 149 -5.21 -5.97 -31.00
CA LYS A 149 -6.38 -6.85 -31.18
C LYS A 149 -6.07 -8.12 -32.02
N PRO A 150 -6.91 -9.16 -31.91
CA PRO A 150 -6.62 -10.49 -32.46
C PRO A 150 -6.83 -10.53 -33.98
N ASP A 151 -5.85 -11.04 -34.71
CA ASP A 151 -6.02 -11.51 -36.08
C ASP A 151 -5.73 -13.01 -36.14
N GLU A 152 -6.59 -13.70 -36.87
CA GLU A 152 -6.84 -15.14 -36.85
C GLU A 152 -6.23 -15.73 -38.12
N SER A 153 -5.04 -16.36 -38.06
CA SER A 153 -4.65 -17.50 -38.93
C SER A 153 -3.15 -17.94 -38.87
N ILE A 154 -2.92 -19.16 -38.34
CA ILE A 154 -1.95 -20.22 -38.80
C ILE A 154 -0.40 -19.96 -38.66
N PRO A 155 0.50 -20.95 -38.44
CA PRO A 155 0.57 -22.11 -37.53
C PRO A 155 1.81 -22.09 -36.57
N LYS A 156 1.81 -23.01 -35.59
CA LYS A 156 2.83 -23.24 -34.53
C LYS A 156 4.30 -23.41 -34.98
N LYS A 157 5.23 -22.71 -34.29
CA LYS A 157 6.60 -23.16 -33.91
C LYS A 157 7.11 -22.35 -32.68
N PRO A 158 8.10 -22.85 -31.92
CA PRO A 158 8.03 -22.99 -30.47
C PRO A 158 8.18 -21.67 -29.71
N ALA A 159 7.41 -21.56 -28.63
CA ALA A 159 7.39 -20.45 -27.70
C ALA A 159 8.77 -20.23 -27.05
N LYS A 160 9.25 -18.99 -27.11
CA LYS A 160 10.30 -18.47 -26.24
C LYS A 160 9.61 -18.10 -24.93
N LYS A 161 9.89 -18.84 -23.85
CA LYS A 161 9.29 -18.64 -22.52
C LYS A 161 9.63 -17.24 -21.99
N LEU A 162 8.59 -16.49 -21.65
CA LEU A 162 8.65 -15.28 -20.84
C LEU A 162 8.64 -15.72 -19.38
N GLY A 163 9.69 -15.40 -18.64
CA GLY A 163 9.79 -15.69 -17.21
C GLY A 163 9.08 -14.60 -16.41
N GLY A 164 7.97 -14.93 -15.76
CA GLY A 164 7.51 -14.19 -14.59
C GLY A 164 8.36 -14.60 -13.40
N SER A 165 8.91 -13.65 -12.65
CA SER A 165 9.67 -13.94 -11.42
C SER A 165 8.76 -13.75 -10.22
N VAL A 166 8.56 -14.81 -9.43
CA VAL A 166 8.01 -14.71 -8.07
C VAL A 166 9.22 -14.75 -7.15
N LYS A 167 9.42 -13.71 -6.32
CA LYS A 167 10.65 -13.50 -5.51
C LYS A 167 11.24 -14.80 -4.95
N GLY A 168 12.40 -15.19 -5.46
CA GLY A 168 13.21 -16.34 -5.01
C GLY A 168 12.96 -17.67 -5.74
N ILE A 169 12.06 -17.71 -6.74
CA ILE A 169 11.75 -18.92 -7.49
C ILE A 169 11.85 -18.64 -8.98
N GLU A 170 12.91 -19.13 -9.61
CA GLU A 170 13.14 -19.01 -11.05
C GLU A 170 12.90 -20.34 -11.76
N VAL A 171 12.54 -20.29 -13.04
CA VAL A 171 12.55 -21.47 -13.91
C VAL A 171 13.96 -22.07 -13.91
N GLY A 172 14.08 -23.36 -13.61
CA GLY A 172 15.35 -24.05 -13.37
C GLY A 172 15.68 -24.30 -11.90
N THR A 173 14.92 -23.72 -10.97
CA THR A 173 15.10 -23.95 -9.52
C THR A 173 14.71 -25.39 -9.15
N ARG A 174 15.53 -26.02 -8.29
CA ARG A 174 15.25 -27.35 -7.74
C ARG A 174 14.33 -27.25 -6.51
N VAL A 175 13.27 -28.04 -6.53
CA VAL A 175 12.28 -28.11 -5.46
C VAL A 175 12.06 -29.56 -5.06
N GLN A 176 11.60 -29.75 -3.82
CA GLN A 176 11.18 -31.06 -3.32
C GLN A 176 9.76 -30.96 -2.76
N PHE A 177 8.89 -31.87 -3.18
CA PHE A 177 7.51 -31.99 -2.71
C PHE A 177 7.23 -33.43 -2.23
N VAL A 178 6.06 -33.66 -1.64
CA VAL A 178 5.65 -34.99 -1.13
C VAL A 178 4.46 -35.50 -1.92
N GLU A 179 4.63 -36.67 -2.54
CA GLU A 179 3.57 -37.39 -3.25
C GLU A 179 3.51 -38.84 -2.75
N ASP A 180 2.32 -39.32 -2.42
CA ASP A 180 2.09 -40.65 -1.83
C ASP A 180 3.02 -40.96 -0.64
N GLY A 181 3.34 -39.92 0.15
CA GLY A 181 4.23 -40.02 1.31
C GLY A 181 5.72 -40.17 0.98
N LYS A 182 6.12 -40.05 -0.28
CA LYS A 182 7.52 -40.04 -0.74
C LYS A 182 7.94 -38.64 -1.15
N LYS A 183 9.18 -38.28 -0.86
CA LYS A 183 9.79 -37.03 -1.33
C LYS A 183 10.20 -37.18 -2.78
N VAL A 184 9.76 -36.26 -3.62
CA VAL A 184 10.07 -36.21 -5.06
C VAL A 184 10.86 -34.93 -5.33
N ASP A 185 12.03 -35.09 -5.96
CA ASP A 185 12.85 -33.97 -6.41
C ASP A 185 12.45 -33.58 -7.83
N ALA A 186 12.30 -32.28 -8.07
CA ALA A 186 11.84 -31.75 -9.35
C ALA A 186 12.50 -30.42 -9.71
N ILE A 187 12.42 -30.05 -10.99
CA ILE A 187 12.91 -28.77 -11.50
C ILE A 187 11.72 -27.99 -12.05
N ILE A 188 11.60 -26.72 -11.66
CA ILE A 188 10.56 -25.83 -12.18
C ILE A 188 10.83 -25.55 -13.65
N THR A 189 9.89 -25.89 -14.53
CA THR A 189 9.99 -25.64 -15.97
C THR A 189 9.12 -24.48 -16.42
N GLU A 190 8.04 -24.16 -15.72
CA GLU A 190 7.11 -23.09 -16.09
C GLU A 190 6.42 -22.50 -14.86
N LEU A 191 6.16 -21.19 -14.87
CA LEU A 191 5.44 -20.46 -13.84
C LEU A 191 4.10 -19.97 -14.41
N LYS A 192 2.99 -20.33 -13.76
CA LYS A 192 1.62 -20.02 -14.18
C LYS A 192 0.85 -19.34 -13.05
N GLY A 193 1.12 -18.06 -12.83
CA GLY A 193 0.49 -17.29 -11.75
C GLY A 193 0.86 -17.85 -10.37
N LYS A 194 -0.11 -18.44 -9.67
CA LYS A 194 0.09 -19.06 -8.34
C LYS A 194 0.58 -20.52 -8.39
N ASN A 195 0.57 -21.12 -9.58
CA ASN A 195 0.97 -22.51 -9.81
C ASN A 195 2.29 -22.55 -10.58
N PHE A 196 2.99 -23.66 -10.49
CA PHE A 196 4.19 -23.92 -11.28
C PHE A 196 4.22 -25.37 -11.77
N ILE A 197 4.77 -25.55 -12.96
CA ILE A 197 4.96 -26.86 -13.58
C ILE A 197 6.37 -27.32 -13.26
N VAL A 198 6.48 -28.52 -12.70
CA VAL A 198 7.75 -29.15 -12.39
C VAL A 198 7.94 -30.42 -13.20
N GLU A 199 9.17 -30.65 -13.65
CA GLU A 199 9.59 -31.87 -14.33
C GLU A 199 10.38 -32.74 -13.36
N THR A 200 10.07 -34.02 -13.36
CA THR A 200 10.73 -35.06 -12.54
C THR A 200 11.35 -36.10 -13.48
N ASP A 201 11.98 -37.14 -12.94
CA ASP A 201 12.42 -38.29 -13.74
C ASP A 201 11.24 -39.14 -14.28
N ALA A 202 10.00 -38.83 -13.91
CA ALA A 202 8.79 -39.48 -14.44
C ALA A 202 8.37 -38.90 -15.81
N GLU A 203 7.60 -39.67 -16.58
CA GLU A 203 7.19 -39.28 -17.94
C GLU A 203 6.19 -38.10 -18.00
N GLU A 204 5.50 -37.76 -16.90
CA GLU A 204 4.50 -36.69 -16.87
C GLU A 204 4.88 -35.56 -15.89
N PRO A 205 4.71 -34.27 -16.28
CA PRO A 205 4.99 -33.13 -15.43
C PRO A 205 3.91 -32.92 -14.36
N TYR A 206 4.30 -32.36 -13.23
CA TYR A 206 3.40 -32.04 -12.12
C TYR A 206 3.06 -30.55 -12.09
N GLU A 207 1.81 -30.22 -11.77
CA GLU A 207 1.39 -28.86 -11.45
C GLU A 207 1.23 -28.73 -9.92
N LEU A 208 1.94 -27.77 -9.33
CA LEU A 208 2.02 -27.59 -7.88
C LEU A 208 1.64 -26.15 -7.50
N GLU A 209 1.00 -26.00 -6.34
CA GLU A 209 0.71 -24.70 -5.72
C GLU A 209 1.88 -24.23 -4.84
N LEU A 210 1.95 -22.91 -4.62
CA LEU A 210 3.00 -22.25 -3.83
C LEU A 210 3.18 -22.78 -2.40
N SER A 211 2.21 -23.52 -1.85
CA SER A 211 2.25 -24.06 -0.49
C SER A 211 2.89 -25.44 -0.35
N ASP A 212 3.12 -26.17 -1.45
CA ASP A 212 3.26 -27.64 -1.40
C ASP A 212 4.69 -28.17 -1.57
N PHE A 213 5.70 -27.29 -1.52
CA PHE A 213 7.08 -27.66 -1.78
C PHE A 213 8.09 -26.95 -0.86
N ILE A 214 9.32 -27.46 -0.92
CA ILE A 214 10.49 -26.94 -0.20
C ILE A 214 11.55 -26.59 -1.24
N ILE A 215 12.10 -25.37 -1.17
CA ILE A 215 13.20 -24.91 -2.04
C ILE A 215 14.52 -25.53 -1.54
N ILE A 216 15.29 -26.12 -2.45
CA ILE A 216 16.61 -26.68 -2.14
C ILE A 216 17.68 -25.71 -2.69
N GLU A 217 18.13 -24.78 -1.85
CA GLU A 217 19.31 -23.95 -2.15
C GLU A 217 20.55 -24.54 -1.45
N GLY A 218 21.60 -24.85 -2.23
CA GLY A 218 22.95 -25.04 -1.70
C GLY A 218 23.14 -26.13 -0.63
N GLY A 219 22.25 -27.13 -0.54
CA GLY A 219 22.36 -28.23 0.43
C GLY A 219 21.71 -27.95 1.80
N THR A 220 20.98 -26.85 1.95
CA THR A 220 20.20 -26.55 3.16
C THR A 220 18.73 -26.32 2.79
N ALA A 221 17.84 -27.17 3.32
CA ALA A 221 16.40 -27.06 3.08
C ALA A 221 15.79 -25.95 3.95
N THR A 222 15.21 -24.92 3.31
CA THR A 222 14.54 -23.82 4.01
C THR A 222 13.03 -24.06 3.97
N THR A 223 12.39 -24.26 5.14
CA THR A 223 10.95 -24.57 5.22
C THR A 223 10.13 -23.31 5.48
N THR A 224 9.21 -22.97 4.58
CA THR A 224 8.25 -21.86 4.74
C THR A 224 7.08 -22.30 5.63
N LYS A 225 7.17 -22.12 6.96
CA LYS A 225 6.05 -22.39 7.88
C LYS A 225 5.28 -21.11 8.21
N LYS A 226 3.97 -21.09 7.89
CA LYS A 226 3.00 -20.08 8.33
C LYS A 226 2.57 -20.36 9.78
N SER A 227 2.85 -19.45 10.72
CA SER A 227 2.39 -19.55 12.12
C SER A 227 1.09 -18.76 12.32
N LYS A 228 0.10 -19.38 12.98
CA LYS A 228 -1.15 -18.74 13.47
C LYS A 228 -1.01 -18.43 14.97
N THR A 229 -1.23 -17.19 15.40
CA THR A 229 -1.58 -16.79 16.80
C THR A 229 -2.37 -15.48 16.74
N LYS A 230 -3.68 -15.41 17.01
CA LYS A 230 -4.46 -15.35 18.27
C LYS A 230 -4.37 -14.00 19.04
N LYS A 231 -5.53 -13.34 19.10
CA LYS A 231 -5.91 -12.01 19.61
C LYS A 231 -5.96 -11.94 21.15
N SER A 232 -5.55 -10.81 21.73
CA SER A 232 -6.00 -10.35 23.07
C SER A 232 -5.93 -8.82 23.17
N ALA A 233 -6.98 -8.22 23.74
CA ALA A 233 -7.21 -6.79 23.94
C ALA A 233 -6.59 -6.23 25.24
N LYS A 234 -6.32 -4.91 25.33
CA LYS A 234 -7.07 -3.90 26.14
C LYS A 234 -6.29 -2.55 26.31
N THR A 235 -7.01 -1.43 26.13
CA THR A 235 -6.89 -0.06 26.75
C THR A 235 -5.61 0.76 26.44
N GLU A 236 -5.63 2.02 26.00
CA GLU A 236 -6.28 3.25 26.53
C GLU A 236 -6.42 4.31 25.41
N LYS A 237 -7.49 5.13 25.39
CA LYS A 237 -8.01 5.85 24.21
C LYS A 237 -8.36 7.31 24.57
N GLU A 238 -7.85 8.29 23.80
CA GLU A 238 -8.37 9.63 23.46
C GLU A 238 -7.35 10.33 22.51
N PRO A 239 -7.69 11.12 21.47
CA PRO A 239 -8.93 11.85 21.16
C PRO A 239 -9.51 11.54 19.75
N LYS A 240 -9.71 10.26 19.38
CA LYS A 240 -10.12 9.89 18.01
C LYS A 240 -11.61 10.10 17.67
N ALA A 241 -12.44 10.52 18.64
CA ALA A 241 -13.89 10.56 18.46
C ALA A 241 -14.40 11.87 17.83
N GLU A 242 -13.63 12.95 17.90
CA GLU A 242 -14.04 14.27 17.42
C GLU A 242 -13.87 14.42 15.91
N GLU A 243 -12.76 13.94 15.32
CA GLU A 243 -12.53 14.00 13.87
C GLU A 243 -13.53 13.17 13.06
N ASP A 244 -13.85 11.96 13.54
CA ASP A 244 -14.86 11.10 12.90
C ASP A 244 -16.25 11.78 12.94
N SER A 245 -16.56 12.52 14.00
CA SER A 245 -17.83 13.24 14.14
C SER A 245 -17.92 14.46 13.21
N LEU A 246 -16.81 15.15 12.96
CA LEU A 246 -16.77 16.31 12.05
C LEU A 246 -16.97 15.88 10.59
N ALA A 247 -16.32 14.80 10.16
CA ALA A 247 -16.46 14.27 8.80
C ALA A 247 -17.89 13.77 8.51
N GLU A 248 -18.53 13.11 9.49
CA GLU A 248 -19.95 12.74 9.41
C GLU A 248 -20.86 13.97 9.24
N LEU A 249 -20.56 15.06 9.96
CA LEU A 249 -21.35 16.28 9.91
C LEU A 249 -21.22 17.02 8.57
N PHE A 250 -20.02 17.07 8.01
CA PHE A 250 -19.79 17.61 6.66
C PHE A 250 -20.54 16.83 5.59
N ALA A 251 -20.48 15.49 5.65
CA ALA A 251 -21.20 14.64 4.71
C ALA A 251 -22.72 14.86 4.79
N PHE A 252 -23.24 15.02 6.01
CA PHE A 252 -24.65 15.35 6.24
C PHE A 252 -25.04 16.73 5.67
N CYS A 253 -24.23 17.77 5.92
CA CYS A 253 -24.49 19.09 5.34
C CYS A 253 -24.52 19.05 3.81
N GLN A 254 -23.60 18.33 3.18
CA GLN A 254 -23.57 18.17 1.72
C GLN A 254 -24.77 17.39 1.17
N SER A 255 -25.24 16.35 1.87
CA SER A 255 -26.40 15.58 1.42
C SER A 255 -27.72 16.36 1.51
N GLN A 256 -27.78 17.31 2.44
CA GLN A 256 -28.93 18.21 2.64
C GLN A 256 -28.79 19.53 1.87
N GLU A 257 -27.80 19.64 0.97
CA GLU A 257 -27.50 20.84 0.18
C GLU A 257 -27.29 22.12 1.03
N ILE A 258 -26.76 21.96 2.26
CA ILE A 258 -26.36 23.05 3.14
C ILE A 258 -24.99 23.58 2.70
N ASP A 259 -24.87 24.90 2.56
CA ASP A 259 -23.63 25.56 2.15
C ASP A 259 -22.58 25.52 3.27
N CYS A 260 -21.59 24.63 3.13
CA CYS A 260 -20.47 24.43 4.06
C CYS A 260 -19.11 24.66 3.36
N ASP A 261 -18.19 25.31 4.07
CA ASP A 261 -16.81 25.56 3.65
C ASP A 261 -15.88 24.56 4.37
N ASP A 262 -14.80 24.12 3.72
CA ASP A 262 -13.81 23.19 4.29
C ASP A 262 -13.12 23.75 5.55
N THR A 263 -13.28 25.04 5.84
CA THR A 263 -12.79 25.71 7.05
C THR A 263 -13.82 25.77 8.20
N ASP A 264 -15.06 25.34 7.98
CA ASP A 264 -16.09 25.33 9.02
C ASP A 264 -15.75 24.29 10.13
N ASP A 265 -15.79 24.75 11.37
CA ASP A 265 -15.67 23.88 12.55
C ASP A 265 -17.01 23.26 12.95
N MET A 266 -16.98 22.38 13.95
CA MET A 266 -18.16 21.64 14.41
C MET A 266 -19.29 22.57 14.88
N ASP A 267 -18.95 23.67 15.54
CA ASP A 267 -19.92 24.65 16.04
C ASP A 267 -20.56 25.44 14.89
N SER A 268 -19.77 25.82 13.88
CA SER A 268 -20.25 26.53 12.68
C SER A 268 -21.22 25.66 11.87
N LEU A 269 -20.90 24.38 11.67
CA LEU A 269 -21.79 23.43 11.01
C LEU A 269 -23.07 23.17 11.81
N ALA A 270 -22.95 23.00 13.13
CA ALA A 270 -24.11 22.83 14.02
C ALA A 270 -25.04 24.05 13.98
N GLN A 271 -24.49 25.26 13.90
CA GLN A 271 -25.28 26.48 13.76
C GLN A 271 -26.04 26.50 12.43
N LYS A 272 -25.38 26.18 11.31
CA LYS A 272 -26.01 26.10 9.98
C LYS A 272 -27.14 25.07 9.94
N ILE A 273 -26.93 23.88 10.51
CA ILE A 273 -27.96 22.83 10.60
C ILE A 273 -29.19 23.34 11.37
N ASN A 274 -29.01 24.16 12.41
CA ASN A 274 -30.09 24.71 13.22
C ASN A 274 -30.91 25.81 12.52
N GLU A 275 -30.48 26.31 11.37
CA GLU A 275 -31.25 27.29 10.57
C GLU A 275 -32.40 26.62 9.80
N TYR A 276 -32.38 25.29 9.68
CA TYR A 276 -33.37 24.50 8.96
C TYR A 276 -34.38 23.85 9.91
N ASN A 277 -35.61 23.64 9.42
CA ASN A 277 -36.64 22.90 10.13
C ASN A 277 -36.62 21.44 9.69
N TRP A 278 -36.41 20.53 10.65
CA TRP A 278 -36.30 19.10 10.41
C TRP A 278 -37.58 18.37 10.81
N GLU A 279 -38.16 17.57 9.92
CA GLU A 279 -39.29 16.68 10.24
C GLU A 279 -38.80 15.25 10.49
N GLU A 280 -39.18 14.65 11.62
CA GLU A 280 -38.75 13.28 11.97
C GLU A 280 -39.16 12.23 10.92
N SER A 281 -40.25 12.48 10.17
CA SER A 281 -40.74 11.61 9.10
C SER A 281 -39.93 11.65 7.81
N GLU A 282 -39.13 12.68 7.59
CA GLU A 282 -38.37 12.89 6.34
C GLU A 282 -36.90 12.47 6.46
N MET A 283 -36.47 12.06 7.66
CA MET A 283 -35.08 11.78 7.98
C MET A 283 -34.86 10.28 8.20
N GLU A 284 -33.71 9.79 7.77
CA GLU A 284 -33.28 8.43 8.10
C GLU A 284 -32.84 8.32 9.57
N SER A 285 -32.88 7.09 10.12
CA SER A 285 -32.51 6.87 11.52
C SER A 285 -31.08 7.33 11.86
N HIS A 286 -30.16 7.25 10.91
CA HIS A 286 -28.77 7.67 11.10
C HIS A 286 -28.62 9.20 11.08
N GLU A 287 -29.38 9.91 10.24
CA GLU A 287 -29.42 11.38 10.19
C GLU A 287 -30.02 11.96 11.48
N LEU A 288 -31.07 11.32 12.01
CA LEU A 288 -31.64 11.69 13.31
C LEU A 288 -30.64 11.58 14.46
N GLU A 289 -29.69 10.64 14.39
CA GLU A 289 -28.60 10.55 15.37
C GLU A 289 -27.62 11.72 15.23
N ILE A 290 -27.26 12.11 14.01
CA ILE A 290 -26.41 13.28 13.73
C ILE A 290 -27.07 14.56 14.24
N LEU A 291 -28.34 14.79 13.91
CA LEU A 291 -29.12 15.95 14.37
C LEU A 291 -29.21 16.00 15.91
N LYS A 292 -29.37 14.85 16.58
CA LYS A 292 -29.36 14.78 18.06
C LYS A 292 -28.00 15.08 18.65
N LYS A 293 -26.90 14.63 18.02
CA LYS A 293 -25.53 14.91 18.48
C LYS A 293 -25.24 16.42 18.49
N VAL A 294 -25.71 17.15 17.47
CA VAL A 294 -25.53 18.62 17.37
C VAL A 294 -26.63 19.44 18.05
N GLY A 295 -27.59 18.79 18.71
CA GLY A 295 -28.67 19.47 19.43
C GLY A 295 -29.68 20.18 18.53
N ALA A 296 -29.86 19.72 17.29
CA ALA A 296 -30.82 20.31 16.36
C ALA A 296 -32.27 20.10 16.80
N THR A 297 -33.13 21.08 16.50
CA THR A 297 -34.56 20.99 16.81
C THR A 297 -35.27 20.14 15.76
N ILE A 298 -35.86 19.01 16.19
CA ILE A 298 -36.60 18.08 15.32
C ILE A 298 -38.08 18.18 15.64
N ASN A 299 -38.90 18.51 14.65
CA ASN A 299 -40.34 18.54 14.77
C ASN A 299 -40.92 17.12 14.65
N ARG A 300 -41.70 16.72 15.65
CA ARG A 300 -42.46 15.47 15.61
C ARG A 300 -43.80 15.74 14.93
N SER A 301 -43.90 15.38 13.65
CA SER A 301 -45.14 15.38 12.88
C SER A 301 -46.01 14.15 13.20
#